data_AF-A0A518GTS9-F1
#
_entry.id   AF-A0A518GTS9-F1
#
_cell.length_a   1.000
_cell.length_b   1.000
_cell.length_c   1.000
_cell.angle_alpha   90.00
_cell.angle_beta   90.00
_cell.angle_gamma   90.00
#
_symmetry.space_group_name_H-M   'P 1'
#
loop_
_entity.id
_entity.type
_entity.pdbx_description
1 polymer ?
#
loop_
_entity_poly.entity_id
_entity_poly.type
_entity_poly.pdbx_seq_one_letter_code
_entity_poly.pdbx_strand_id
1 'polypeptide(L)' 'MTAIQASLLFRSLAAQHPGVELWPDTDAPDKCAEYCSVVSRFGDGNVRILAYLRFRDSRLERRTYDDAGDDLWVPVE' A
#
# COMPACT_ATOMS: atom_id res chain seq x y z
N MET A 1 -1.89 8.48 -6.65
CA MET A 1 -2.23 7.10 -7.12
C MET A 1 -1.39 6.56 -8.30
N THR A 2 -1.20 7.31 -9.40
CA THR A 2 -0.51 6.81 -10.62
C THR A 2 0.93 6.34 -10.35
N ALA A 3 1.64 7.02 -9.44
CA ALA A 3 2.98 6.63 -9.01
C ALA A 3 3.00 5.24 -8.33
N ILE A 4 1.93 4.90 -7.60
CA ILE A 4 1.83 3.62 -6.87
C ILE A 4 1.64 2.47 -7.86
N GLN A 5 0.76 2.65 -8.85
CA GLN A 5 0.54 1.65 -9.90
C GLN A 5 1.80 1.43 -10.76
N ALA A 6 2.66 2.45 -10.87
CA ALA A 6 3.93 2.37 -11.60
C ALA A 6 5.05 1.66 -10.81
N SER A 7 4.92 1.53 -9.48
CA SER A 7 5.97 0.98 -8.60
C SER A 7 6.25 -0.50 -8.83
N LEU A 8 7.49 -0.93 -8.54
CA LEU A 8 7.88 -2.34 -8.59
C LEU A 8 7.11 -3.16 -7.57
N LEU A 9 6.84 -2.60 -6.39
CA LEU A 9 6.02 -3.24 -5.37
C LEU A 9 4.63 -3.60 -5.91
N PHE A 10 3.92 -2.65 -6.53
CA PHE A 10 2.57 -2.89 -7.04
C PHE A 10 2.58 -3.96 -8.15
N ARG A 11 3.56 -3.91 -9.06
CA ARG A 11 3.71 -4.92 -10.12
C ARG A 11 3.99 -6.31 -9.56
N SER A 12 4.85 -6.40 -8.55
CA SER A 12 5.16 -7.66 -7.88
C SER A 12 3.93 -8.26 -7.18
N LEU A 13 3.12 -7.41 -6.51
CA LEU A 13 1.88 -7.84 -5.89
C LEU A 13 0.84 -8.27 -6.94
N ALA A 14 0.69 -7.51 -8.03
CA ALA A 14 -0.23 -7.83 -9.12
C ALA A 14 0.15 -9.13 -9.86
N ALA A 15 1.43 -9.48 -9.92
CA ALA A 15 1.90 -10.75 -10.49
C ALA A 15 1.56 -11.96 -9.61
N GLN A 16 1.54 -11.77 -8.28
CA GLN A 16 1.25 -12.84 -7.31
C GLN A 16 -0.25 -12.96 -6.99
N HIS A 17 -1.00 -11.87 -7.15
CA HIS A 17 -2.40 -11.78 -6.79
C HIS A 17 -3.21 -11.21 -7.96
N PRO A 18 -3.94 -12.05 -8.73
CA PRO A 18 -4.82 -11.56 -9.77
C PRO A 18 -5.91 -10.65 -9.17
N GLY A 19 -6.12 -9.47 -9.77
CA GLY A 19 -7.18 -8.55 -9.33
C GLY A 19 -6.81 -7.67 -8.14
N VAL A 20 -5.54 -7.25 -8.02
CA VAL A 20 -5.14 -6.20 -7.07
C VAL A 20 -5.87 -4.89 -7.39
N GLU A 21 -6.41 -4.25 -6.35
CA GLU A 21 -7.03 -2.93 -6.37
C GLU A 21 -6.28 -1.96 -5.44
N LEU A 22 -6.43 -0.66 -5.68
CA LEU A 22 -5.97 0.39 -4.78
C LEU A 22 -7.18 1.06 -4.13
N TRP A 23 -7.21 1.06 -2.80
CA TRP A 23 -8.25 1.71 -2.00
C TRP A 23 -7.62 2.92 -1.29
N PRO A 24 -7.94 4.16 -1.71
CA PRO A 24 -7.46 5.37 -1.04
C PRO A 24 -7.93 5.42 0.40
N ASP A 25 -7.06 5.89 1.30
CA ASP A 25 -7.40 6.17 2.68
C ASP A 25 -7.48 7.68 2.89
N THR A 26 -8.69 8.22 2.85
CA THR A 26 -8.97 9.66 2.98
C THR A 26 -8.99 10.14 4.43
N ASP A 27 -9.14 9.20 5.37
CA ASP A 27 -9.27 9.47 6.80
C ASP A 27 -7.91 9.45 7.52
N ALA A 28 -6.84 9.18 6.77
CA ALA A 28 -5.47 9.21 7.28
C ALA A 28 -5.14 10.54 8.01
N PRO A 29 -4.42 10.46 9.15
CA PRO A 29 -4.22 11.59 10.05
C PRO A 29 -3.26 12.65 9.49
N ASP A 30 -2.29 12.26 8.66
CA ASP A 30 -1.36 13.19 8.02
C ASP A 30 -1.91 13.62 6.65
N LYS A 31 -2.28 14.89 6.51
CA LYS A 31 -2.78 15.45 5.24
C LYS A 31 -1.66 15.81 4.27
N CYS A 32 -0.39 15.68 4.66
CA CYS A 32 0.77 15.93 3.80
C CYS A 32 1.21 14.68 3.00
N ALA A 33 0.50 13.56 3.12
CA ALA A 33 0.77 12.35 2.35
C ALA A 33 -0.53 11.75 1.78
N GLU A 34 -0.41 11.11 0.62
CA GLU A 34 -1.50 10.28 0.06
C GLU A 34 -1.38 8.86 0.60
N TYR A 35 -2.42 8.35 1.24
CA TYR A 35 -2.44 6.99 1.79
C TYR A 35 -3.30 6.06 0.94
N CYS A 36 -2.88 4.80 0.79
CA CYS A 36 -3.70 3.78 0.15
C CYS A 36 -3.43 2.37 0.68
N SER A 37 -4.48 1.55 0.68
CA SER A 37 -4.37 0.10 0.81
C SER A 37 -4.27 -0.55 -0.58
N VAL A 38 -3.27 -1.40 -0.75
CA VAL A 38 -3.21 -2.34 -1.86
C VAL A 38 -3.96 -3.59 -1.42
N VAL A 39 -5.05 -3.93 -2.10
CA VAL A 39 -5.93 -5.03 -1.70
C VAL A 39 -6.06 -6.07 -2.81
N SER A 40 -6.35 -7.31 -2.46
CA SER A 40 -6.73 -8.35 -3.43
C SER A 40 -7.96 -9.09 -2.96
N ARG A 41 -8.79 -9.51 -3.93
CA ARG A 41 -9.92 -10.43 -3.69
C ARG A 41 -9.43 -11.87 -3.85
N PHE A 42 -9.82 -12.72 -2.91
CA PHE A 42 -9.53 -14.14 -2.92
C PHE A 42 -10.79 -14.93 -3.29
N GLY A 43 -10.62 -16.17 -3.76
CA GLY A 43 -11.71 -16.97 -4.34
C GLY A 43 -12.86 -17.32 -3.38
N ASP A 44 -12.68 -17.10 -2.09
CA ASP A 44 -13.68 -17.23 -1.03
C ASP A 44 -14.53 -15.95 -0.83
N GLY A 45 -14.32 -14.92 -1.65
CA GLY A 45 -14.96 -13.62 -1.52
C GLY A 45 -14.28 -12.70 -0.50
N ASN A 46 -13.22 -13.15 0.17
CA ASN A 46 -12.50 -12.31 1.13
C ASN A 46 -11.62 -11.27 0.41
N VAL A 47 -11.61 -10.06 0.97
CA VAL A 47 -10.66 -9.01 0.60
C VAL A 47 -9.56 -8.96 1.64
N ARG A 48 -8.30 -8.95 1.22
CA ARG A 48 -7.16 -8.78 2.13
C ARG A 48 -6.31 -7.60 1.69
N ILE A 49 -5.81 -6.85 2.67
CA ILE A 49 -4.79 -5.82 2.46
C ILE A 49 -3.44 -6.54 2.31
N LEU A 50 -2.80 -6.35 1.17
CA LEU A 50 -1.48 -6.86 0.85
C LEU A 50 -0.37 -5.91 1.29
N ALA A 51 -0.62 -4.60 1.20
CA ALA A 51 0.28 -3.56 1.64
C ALA A 51 -0.50 -2.29 1.98
N TYR A 52 0.02 -1.51 2.92
CA TYR A 52 -0.46 -0.16 3.19
C TYR A 52 0.67 0.81 2.85
N LEU A 53 0.37 1.77 1.99
CA LEU A 53 1.36 2.65 1.37
C LEU A 53 1.02 4.10 1.66
N ARG A 54 2.05 4.93 1.72
CA ARG A 54 1.90 6.38 1.64
C ARG A 54 2.85 6.95 0.59
N PHE A 55 2.39 7.98 -0.09
CA PHE A 55 3.23 8.78 -0.98
C PHE A 55 3.44 10.15 -0.33
N ARG A 56 4.70 10.47 -0.04
CA ARG A 56 5.10 11.70 0.65
C ARG A 56 6.43 12.18 0.08
N ASP A 57 6.58 13.49 -0.15
CA ASP A 57 7.84 14.10 -0.60
C ASP A 57 8.45 13.41 -1.84
N SER A 58 7.61 13.05 -2.80
CA SER A 58 7.97 12.29 -4.02
C SER A 58 8.52 10.88 -3.78
N ARG A 59 8.27 10.30 -2.61
CA ARG A 59 8.69 8.94 -2.23
C ARG A 59 7.48 8.09 -1.89
N LEU A 60 7.51 6.85 -2.37
CA LEU A 60 6.57 5.82 -1.96
C LEU A 60 7.17 5.06 -0.79
N GLU A 61 6.37 4.90 0.27
CA GLU A 61 6.78 4.19 1.47
C GLU A 61 5.73 3.15 1.83
N ARG A 62 6.18 2.00 2.32
CA ARG A 62 5.32 0.93 2.83
C ARG A 62 5.33 0.95 4.35
N ARG A 63 4.17 0.81 4.95
CA ARG A 63 4.05 0.59 6.38
C ARG A 63 4.57 -0.80 6.75
N THR A 64 5.43 -0.83 7.76
CA THR A 64 5.88 -2.01 8.48
C THR A 64 5.75 -1.73 9.97
N TYR A 65 6.21 -2.66 10.79
CA TYR A 65 6.21 -2.51 12.25
C TYR A 65 7.61 -2.79 12.76
N ASP A 66 8.03 -2.07 13.79
CA ASP A 66 9.22 -2.43 14.55
C ASP A 66 8.91 -3.55 15.56
N ASP A 67 9.91 -3.92 16.38
CA ASP A 67 9.76 -4.99 17.39
C ASP A 67 8.78 -4.63 18.51
N ALA A 68 8.46 -3.35 18.71
CA ALA A 68 7.47 -2.87 19.66
C ALA A 68 6.05 -2.86 19.07
N GLY A 69 5.92 -3.02 17.75
CA GLY A 69 4.66 -2.95 17.03
C GLY A 69 4.28 -1.53 16.59
N ASP A 70 5.22 -0.59 16.67
CA ASP A 70 5.00 0.80 16.23
C ASP A 70 5.12 0.92 14.71
N ASP A 71 4.34 1.83 14.13
CA ASP A 71 4.32 2.08 12.69
C ASP A 71 5.68 2.60 12.20
N LEU A 72 6.34 1.81 11.34
CA LEU A 72 7.54 2.21 10.61
C LEU A 72 7.22 2.38 9.13
N TRP A 73 7.79 3.41 8.50
CA TRP A 73 7.63 3.65 7.07
C TRP A 73 8.96 3.46 6.37
N VAL A 74 9.02 2.48 5.46
CA VAL A 74 10.22 2.15 4.70
C VAL A 74 10.04 2.48 3.22
N PRO A 75 11.02 3.13 2.57
CA PRO A 75 10.98 3.40 1.15
C PRO A 75 10.78 2.13 0.32
N VAL A 76 9.99 2.23 -0.74
CA VAL A 76 9.77 1.14 -1.71
C VAL A 76 9.87 1.68 -3.13
N GLU A 77 10.41 0.85 -4.02
CA GLU A 77 10.53 1.11 -5.46
C GLU A 77 9.32 0.58 -6.25
#